data_AF-A0A853IL46-F1
#
_entry.id   AF-A0A853IL46-F1
#
_cell.length_a   1.000
_cell.length_b   1.000
_cell.length_c   1.000
_cell.angle_alpha   90.00
_cell.angle_beta   90.00
_cell.angle_gamma   90.00
#
_symmetry.space_group_name_H-M   'P 1'
#
loop_
_entity.id
_entity.type
_entity.pdbx_description
1 polymer ?
#
loop_
_entity_poly.entity_id
_entity_poly.type
_entity_poly.pdbx_seq_one_letter_code
_entity_poly.pdbx_strand_id
1 'polypeptide(L)'
;MQFNKTKLFPLSVLFLSVLSVNTFSAPISNPETVVFKPLKNAKGIIISQPKQPSKQKRRVKRSTLLQDSTPLNDWFNLSPKQDGIEGSNVNRVYNSLNLNNSSPPVIVAVIDSGIDINHKDLQGKIWQNSDEIPDNGIDDDNNGYIDDIHGWNFIGGPDGSQVTTDTKAVTREYARYKKLVASGTTLSETQLKYFQEVEERYNQEITEYDFNYWLETEKK
;
A
#
# COMPACT_ATOMS: atom_id res chain seq x y z
N MET A 1 35.39 -62.58 37.30
CA MET A 1 35.21 -61.24 37.91
C MET A 1 33.82 -60.75 37.54
N GLN A 2 32.94 -60.72 38.55
CA GLN A 2 31.64 -60.05 38.71
C GLN A 2 30.64 -59.96 37.54
N PHE A 3 29.57 -60.76 37.69
CA PHE A 3 28.21 -60.41 37.28
C PHE A 3 27.71 -59.20 38.09
N ASN A 4 26.92 -58.32 37.47
CA ASN A 4 25.81 -57.68 38.17
C ASN A 4 24.67 -57.30 37.22
N LYS A 5 23.48 -57.77 37.58
CA LYS A 5 22.17 -57.41 37.03
C LYS A 5 21.59 -56.23 37.83
N THR A 6 20.54 -55.63 37.25
CA THR A 6 19.48 -54.78 37.87
C THR A 6 19.87 -53.30 38.06
N LYS A 7 19.00 -52.28 37.88
CA LYS A 7 17.53 -52.17 38.00
C LYS A 7 16.94 -51.10 37.06
N LEU A 8 15.67 -51.30 36.68
CA LEU A 8 14.74 -50.25 36.25
C LEU A 8 14.37 -49.32 37.41
N PHE A 9 14.12 -48.04 37.12
CA PHE A 9 13.09 -47.21 37.77
C PHE A 9 12.50 -46.20 36.75
N PRO A 10 11.17 -45.95 36.76
CA PRO A 10 10.50 -45.04 35.84
C PRO A 10 10.39 -43.62 36.42
N LEU A 11 10.50 -42.58 35.57
CA LEU A 11 10.02 -41.24 35.90
C LEU A 11 8.95 -40.82 34.89
N SER A 12 7.70 -40.91 35.35
CA SER A 12 6.59 -40.07 34.95
C SER A 12 6.72 -38.72 35.68
N VAL A 13 6.39 -37.60 35.02
CA VAL A 13 5.48 -36.55 35.55
C VAL A 13 5.28 -35.47 34.47
N LEU A 14 4.00 -35.31 34.13
CA LEU A 14 3.36 -34.19 33.44
C LEU A 14 3.84 -32.80 33.91
N PHE A 15 4.04 -31.87 32.98
CA PHE A 15 3.69 -30.46 33.19
C PHE A 15 3.24 -29.83 31.85
N LEU A 16 1.94 -29.93 31.56
CA LEU A 16 1.29 -29.11 30.54
C LEU A 16 0.78 -27.84 31.24
N SER A 17 1.50 -26.72 31.11
CA SER A 17 1.05 -25.43 31.65
C SER A 17 0.08 -24.77 30.67
N VAL A 18 -1.21 -24.82 31.00
CA VAL A 18 -2.24 -24.00 30.34
C VAL A 18 -2.12 -22.57 30.88
N LEU A 19 -1.66 -21.64 30.05
CA LEU A 19 -1.76 -20.20 30.34
C LEU A 19 -3.22 -19.76 30.09
N SER A 20 -3.97 -19.57 31.17
CA SER A 20 -5.23 -18.85 31.12
C SER A 20 -4.96 -17.35 31.05
N VAL A 21 -5.34 -16.72 29.93
CA VAL A 21 -5.27 -15.27 29.75
C VAL A 21 -6.48 -14.65 30.45
N ASN A 22 -6.29 -14.08 31.63
CA ASN A 22 -7.33 -13.24 32.24
C ASN A 22 -7.33 -11.87 31.54
N THR A 23 -8.38 -11.57 30.77
CA THR A 23 -8.62 -10.25 30.21
C THR A 23 -8.99 -9.28 31.33
N PHE A 24 -8.09 -8.35 31.68
CA PHE A 24 -8.37 -7.24 32.57
C PHE A 24 -9.23 -6.21 31.81
N SER A 25 -10.53 -6.15 32.12
CA SER A 25 -11.42 -5.10 31.62
C SER A 25 -11.38 -3.93 32.60
N ALA A 26 -10.71 -2.84 32.21
CA ALA A 26 -10.68 -1.62 33.02
C ALA A 26 -12.09 -0.96 33.02
N PRO A 27 -12.62 -0.55 34.18
CA PRO A 27 -13.87 0.22 34.21
C PRO A 27 -13.63 1.61 33.60
N ILE A 28 -14.34 1.90 32.51
CA ILE A 28 -14.40 3.23 31.90
C ILE A 28 -15.07 4.15 32.93
N SER A 29 -14.28 4.97 33.63
CA SER A 29 -14.81 6.09 34.40
C SER A 29 -15.41 7.11 33.44
N ASN A 30 -16.67 7.51 33.68
CA ASN A 30 -17.32 8.58 32.92
C ASN A 30 -16.43 9.83 32.96
N PRO A 31 -16.09 10.47 31.82
CA PRO A 31 -15.35 11.72 31.86
C PRO A 31 -16.21 12.79 32.54
N GLU A 32 -15.62 13.49 33.50
CA GLU A 32 -16.22 14.65 34.15
C GLU A 32 -16.73 15.62 33.09
N THR A 33 -18.00 16.01 33.20
CA THR A 33 -18.65 16.92 32.25
C THR A 33 -17.98 18.27 32.32
N VAL A 34 -17.16 18.60 31.33
CA VAL A 34 -16.58 19.94 31.14
C VAL A 34 -17.73 20.91 30.86
N VAL A 35 -18.06 21.75 31.83
CA VAL A 35 -19.07 22.80 31.68
C VAL A 35 -18.43 24.01 30.99
N PHE A 36 -18.70 24.19 29.69
CA PHE A 36 -18.20 25.33 28.94
C PHE A 36 -18.96 26.62 29.33
N LYS A 37 -18.23 27.72 29.54
CA LYS A 37 -18.84 29.04 29.73
C LYS A 37 -19.50 29.51 28.41
N PRO A 38 -20.69 30.12 28.45
CA PRO A 38 -21.37 30.58 27.25
C PRO A 38 -20.59 31.70 26.56
N LEU A 39 -20.42 31.59 25.23
CA LEU A 39 -19.72 32.60 24.43
C LEU A 39 -20.67 33.78 24.14
N LYS A 40 -20.15 35.01 24.28
CA LYS A 40 -20.85 36.25 23.90
C LYS A 40 -20.40 36.67 22.49
N ASN A 41 -21.33 37.14 21.66
CA ASN A 41 -20.94 37.78 20.39
C ASN A 41 -20.42 39.21 20.63
N ALA A 42 -19.82 39.85 19.62
CA ALA A 42 -19.27 41.21 19.72
C ALA A 42 -20.30 42.30 20.11
N LYS A 43 -21.60 41.98 20.09
CA LYS A 43 -22.71 42.85 20.51
C LYS A 43 -23.27 42.50 21.90
N GLY A 44 -22.60 41.60 22.64
CA GLY A 44 -22.98 41.22 24.01
C GLY A 44 -24.20 40.30 24.14
N ILE A 45 -24.76 39.82 23.03
CA ILE A 45 -25.91 38.91 23.02
C ILE A 45 -25.43 37.50 23.36
N ILE A 46 -26.04 36.88 24.37
CA ILE A 46 -25.77 35.50 24.77
C ILE A 46 -26.40 34.58 23.72
N ILE A 47 -25.57 33.87 22.96
CA ILE A 47 -26.03 32.82 22.05
C ILE A 47 -26.08 31.53 22.89
N SER A 48 -27.28 31.02 23.17
CA SER A 48 -27.41 29.70 23.78
C SER A 48 -26.82 28.66 22.83
N GLN A 49 -26.06 27.69 23.37
CA GLN A 49 -25.55 26.60 22.54
C GLN A 49 -26.73 25.86 21.90
N PRO A 50 -26.67 25.53 20.59
CA PRO A 50 -27.71 24.74 19.96
C PRO A 50 -27.86 23.42 20.71
N LYS A 51 -29.07 23.15 21.21
CA LYS A 51 -29.38 21.91 21.93
C LYS A 51 -29.17 20.73 20.98
N GLN A 52 -28.02 20.06 21.10
CA GLN A 52 -27.75 18.84 20.35
C GLN A 52 -28.86 17.82 20.66
N PRO A 53 -29.50 17.22 19.65
CA PRO A 53 -30.50 16.19 19.89
C PRO A 53 -29.85 15.04 20.68
N SER A 54 -30.53 14.54 21.70
CA SER A 54 -30.02 13.47 22.54
C SER A 54 -29.68 12.24 21.68
N LYS A 55 -28.41 11.84 21.64
CA LYS A 55 -27.98 10.59 21.00
C LYS A 55 -28.70 9.43 21.68
N GLN A 56 -29.76 8.92 21.07
CA GLN A 56 -30.36 7.67 21.50
C GLN A 56 -29.31 6.56 21.38
N LYS A 57 -28.96 5.90 22.50
CA LYS A 57 -28.10 4.71 22.47
C LYS A 57 -28.86 3.60 21.74
N ARG A 58 -28.68 3.48 20.42
CA ARG A 58 -29.14 2.30 19.68
C ARG A 58 -28.26 1.12 20.11
N ARG A 59 -28.80 0.22 20.94
CA ARG A 59 -28.21 -1.12 21.14
C ARG A 59 -28.31 -1.84 19.80
N VAL A 60 -27.25 -1.78 19.00
CA VAL A 60 -27.12 -2.67 17.85
C VAL A 60 -26.87 -4.06 18.44
N LYS A 61 -27.86 -4.95 18.36
CA LYS A 61 -27.60 -6.37 18.58
C LYS A 61 -26.66 -6.79 17.45
N ARG A 62 -25.38 -6.97 17.77
CA ARG A 62 -24.40 -7.64 16.90
C ARG A 62 -24.81 -9.11 16.80
N SER A 63 -25.79 -9.37 15.96
CA SER A 63 -26.09 -10.70 15.44
C SER A 63 -26.32 -10.53 13.95
N THR A 64 -25.28 -10.10 13.25
CA THR A 64 -25.22 -10.26 11.81
C THR A 64 -24.98 -11.74 11.55
N LEU A 65 -26.04 -12.42 11.11
CA LEU A 65 -25.93 -13.60 10.28
C LEU A 65 -25.05 -13.19 9.09
N LEU A 66 -23.81 -13.66 9.07
CA LEU A 66 -22.98 -13.63 7.87
C LEU A 66 -23.68 -14.55 6.88
N GLN A 67 -24.39 -13.97 5.92
CA GLN A 67 -24.94 -14.72 4.81
C GLN A 67 -23.85 -14.76 3.73
N ASP A 68 -23.25 -15.94 3.58
CA ASP A 68 -22.07 -16.31 2.78
C ASP A 68 -22.17 -15.99 1.26
N SER A 69 -22.31 -14.73 0.83
CA SER A 69 -22.27 -14.44 -0.61
C SER A 69 -21.74 -13.08 -1.07
N THR A 70 -21.34 -12.17 -0.17
CA THR A 70 -20.60 -10.98 -0.62
C THR A 70 -19.11 -11.32 -0.68
N PRO A 71 -18.46 -11.33 -1.87
CA PRO A 71 -17.03 -11.59 -1.94
C PRO A 71 -16.32 -10.55 -1.09
N LEU A 72 -15.50 -11.03 -0.15
CA LEU A 72 -14.72 -10.18 0.76
C LEU A 72 -13.82 -9.18 0.00
N ASN A 73 -13.64 -9.37 -1.32
CA ASN A 73 -12.80 -8.55 -2.19
C ASN A 73 -13.40 -7.19 -2.60
N ASP A 74 -14.71 -6.94 -2.45
CA ASP A 74 -15.34 -5.69 -2.91
C ASP A 74 -15.93 -4.83 -1.77
N TRP A 75 -15.54 -5.13 -0.52
CA TRP A 75 -16.11 -4.49 0.66
C TRP A 75 -16.01 -2.96 0.65
N PHE A 76 -14.96 -2.42 0.01
CA PHE A 76 -14.68 -0.99 -0.03
C PHE A 76 -15.69 -0.20 -0.87
N ASN A 77 -16.45 -0.86 -1.75
CA ASN A 77 -17.50 -0.24 -2.56
C ASN A 77 -18.90 -0.30 -1.93
N LEU A 78 -19.07 -1.06 -0.84
CA LEU A 78 -20.36 -1.31 -0.17
C LEU A 78 -20.84 -0.14 0.69
N SER A 79 -22.09 -0.26 1.18
CA SER A 79 -22.78 0.76 1.97
C SER A 79 -23.04 0.30 3.42
N PRO A 80 -22.79 1.17 4.43
CA PRO A 80 -23.16 0.87 5.81
C PRO A 80 -24.67 0.68 6.00
N LYS A 81 -25.49 1.39 5.21
CA LYS A 81 -26.94 1.42 5.37
C LYS A 81 -27.63 0.23 4.69
N GLN A 82 -27.10 -0.25 3.56
CA GLN A 82 -27.71 -1.31 2.76
C GLN A 82 -27.09 -2.67 3.07
N ASP A 83 -25.76 -2.72 3.15
CA ASP A 83 -24.99 -3.96 3.25
C ASP A 83 -24.47 -4.21 4.68
N GLY A 84 -24.57 -3.20 5.56
CA GLY A 84 -24.07 -3.29 6.95
C GLY A 84 -22.55 -3.28 7.07
N ILE A 85 -21.84 -2.94 5.99
CA ILE A 85 -20.37 -2.87 5.90
C ILE A 85 -19.95 -1.42 5.67
N GLU A 86 -18.96 -0.95 6.41
CA GLU A 86 -18.44 0.41 6.35
C GLU A 86 -17.55 0.64 5.10
N GLY A 87 -18.16 0.60 3.92
CA GLY A 87 -17.53 0.92 2.64
C GLY A 87 -17.82 2.35 2.16
N SER A 88 -17.27 2.70 1.00
CA SER A 88 -17.33 4.05 0.40
C SER A 88 -18.62 4.34 -0.36
N ASN A 89 -19.61 3.43 -0.36
CA ASN A 89 -20.94 3.61 -0.96
C ASN A 89 -20.92 3.84 -2.49
N VAL A 90 -19.86 3.40 -3.18
CA VAL A 90 -19.64 3.61 -4.62
C VAL A 90 -20.69 2.90 -5.45
N ASN A 91 -20.98 1.62 -5.13
CA ASN A 91 -21.95 0.81 -5.87
C ASN A 91 -23.35 1.43 -5.84
N ARG A 92 -23.74 2.03 -4.72
CA ARG A 92 -25.02 2.72 -4.59
C ARG A 92 -25.08 3.92 -5.53
N VAL A 93 -24.04 4.76 -5.54
CA VAL A 93 -23.98 5.94 -6.41
C VAL A 93 -24.06 5.49 -7.87
N TYR A 94 -23.21 4.55 -8.26
CA TYR A 94 -23.17 4.00 -9.62
C TYR A 94 -24.52 3.45 -10.09
N ASN A 95 -25.21 2.67 -9.26
CA ASN A 95 -26.53 2.10 -9.59
C ASN A 95 -27.67 3.14 -9.55
N SER A 96 -27.52 4.21 -8.79
CA SER A 96 -28.54 5.26 -8.65
C SER A 96 -28.42 6.38 -9.67
N LEU A 97 -27.19 6.66 -10.11
CA LEU A 97 -26.93 7.52 -11.23
C LEU A 97 -27.31 6.69 -12.46
N ASN A 98 -28.48 6.95 -13.01
CA ASN A 98 -28.80 6.54 -14.37
C ASN A 98 -27.86 7.30 -15.31
N LEU A 99 -26.59 6.90 -15.33
CA LEU A 99 -25.54 7.51 -16.14
C LEU A 99 -25.97 7.29 -17.59
N ASN A 100 -26.54 8.32 -18.18
CA ASN A 100 -26.82 8.32 -19.60
C ASN A 100 -25.45 8.21 -20.29
N ASN A 101 -25.26 7.16 -21.10
CA ASN A 101 -24.02 6.90 -21.86
C ASN A 101 -23.70 7.97 -22.92
N SER A 102 -24.32 9.14 -22.85
CA SER A 102 -24.18 10.27 -23.77
C SER A 102 -23.16 11.31 -23.31
N SER A 103 -22.58 11.17 -22.12
CA SER A 103 -21.48 12.05 -21.71
C SER A 103 -20.26 11.80 -22.59
N PRO A 104 -19.56 12.86 -23.04
CA PRO A 104 -18.32 12.70 -23.78
C PRO A 104 -17.29 11.94 -22.92
N PRO A 105 -16.44 11.11 -23.53
CA PRO A 105 -15.38 10.42 -22.80
C PRO A 105 -14.41 11.45 -22.19
N VAL A 106 -13.99 11.19 -20.95
CA VAL A 106 -12.98 12.00 -20.26
C VAL A 106 -11.66 11.27 -20.35
N ILE A 107 -10.63 11.94 -20.87
CA ILE A 107 -9.26 11.42 -20.90
C ILE A 107 -8.61 11.73 -19.55
N VAL A 108 -8.04 10.71 -18.92
CA VAL A 108 -7.35 10.82 -17.62
C VAL A 108 -5.91 10.33 -17.80
N ALA A 109 -4.94 11.19 -17.52
CA ALA A 109 -3.53 10.83 -17.51
C ALA A 109 -3.17 10.15 -16.18
N VAL A 110 -2.58 8.96 -16.26
CA VAL A 110 -2.07 8.20 -15.11
C VAL A 110 -0.55 8.23 -15.15
N ILE A 111 0.07 8.80 -14.12
CA ILE A 111 1.53 8.89 -13.97
C ILE A 111 1.94 7.89 -12.88
N ASP A 112 2.32 6.69 -13.31
CA ASP A 112 2.73 5.58 -12.46
C ASP A 112 3.82 4.78 -13.21
N SER A 113 4.09 3.56 -12.76
CA SER A 113 4.95 2.53 -13.35
C SER A 113 4.47 1.97 -14.69
N GLY A 114 3.31 2.39 -15.18
CA GLY A 114 2.71 1.97 -16.44
C GLY A 114 1.38 1.25 -16.26
N ILE A 115 0.86 0.67 -17.34
CA ILE A 115 -0.41 -0.05 -17.38
C ILE A 115 -0.30 -1.27 -18.29
N ASP A 116 -0.95 -2.38 -17.92
CA ASP A 116 -1.09 -3.52 -18.81
C ASP A 116 -2.20 -3.22 -19.84
N ILE A 117 -1.78 -2.83 -21.05
CA ILE A 117 -2.68 -2.54 -22.17
C ILE A 117 -3.48 -3.76 -22.63
N ASN A 118 -3.04 -4.98 -22.30
CA ASN A 118 -3.73 -6.21 -22.68
C ASN A 118 -4.73 -6.68 -21.61
N HIS A 119 -4.84 -5.97 -20.47
CA HIS A 119 -5.70 -6.38 -19.39
C HIS A 119 -7.19 -6.35 -19.79
N LYS A 120 -7.89 -7.46 -19.57
CA LYS A 120 -9.28 -7.67 -20.01
C LYS A 120 -10.24 -6.57 -19.56
N ASP A 121 -10.13 -6.09 -18.32
CA ASP A 121 -11.07 -5.10 -17.76
C ASP A 121 -10.81 -3.66 -18.25
N LEU A 122 -9.68 -3.43 -18.91
CA LEU A 122 -9.25 -2.14 -19.46
C LEU A 122 -9.49 -2.05 -20.98
N GLN A 123 -9.84 -3.16 -21.63
CA GLN A 123 -10.15 -3.19 -23.05
C GLN A 123 -11.22 -2.15 -23.41
N GLY A 124 -10.93 -1.33 -24.42
CA GLY A 124 -11.80 -0.24 -24.86
C GLY A 124 -11.84 1.00 -23.95
N LYS A 125 -11.04 1.03 -22.88
CA LYS A 125 -10.89 2.20 -21.98
C LYS A 125 -9.50 2.84 -22.06
N ILE A 126 -8.52 2.13 -22.61
CA ILE A 126 -7.17 2.67 -22.84
C ILE A 126 -7.25 3.75 -23.93
N TRP A 127 -6.63 4.89 -23.66
CA TRP A 127 -6.50 5.97 -24.62
C TRP A 127 -5.60 5.56 -25.79
N GLN A 128 -5.94 6.03 -26.99
CA GLN A 128 -5.13 5.82 -28.19
C GLN A 128 -4.79 7.19 -28.80
N ASN A 129 -3.51 7.42 -29.07
CA ASN A 129 -3.07 8.57 -29.85
C ASN A 129 -3.52 8.39 -31.31
N SER A 130 -4.45 9.22 -31.77
CA SER A 130 -4.96 9.16 -33.15
C SER A 130 -4.01 9.80 -34.16
N ASP A 131 -3.04 10.56 -33.67
CA ASP A 131 -2.12 11.34 -34.49
C ASP A 131 -0.85 10.55 -34.81
N GLU A 132 -0.72 9.32 -34.28
CA GLU A 132 0.38 8.38 -34.48
C GLU A 132 -0.01 7.17 -35.32
N ILE A 133 0.92 6.68 -36.16
CA ILE A 133 0.79 5.44 -36.92
C ILE A 133 1.59 4.34 -36.23
N PRO A 134 0.94 3.28 -35.71
CA PRO A 134 1.63 2.24 -34.95
C PRO A 134 2.76 1.55 -35.73
N ASP A 135 3.88 1.33 -35.02
CA ASP A 135 5.02 0.51 -35.43
C ASP A 135 5.73 1.02 -36.71
N ASN A 136 5.71 2.34 -36.96
CA ASN A 136 6.40 2.94 -38.11
C ASN A 136 7.80 3.48 -37.76
N GLY A 137 8.13 3.60 -36.46
CA GLY A 137 9.41 4.12 -35.97
C GLY A 137 9.59 5.63 -36.19
N ILE A 138 8.51 6.37 -36.38
CA ILE A 138 8.47 7.81 -36.64
C ILE A 138 7.62 8.46 -35.54
N ASP A 139 8.00 9.68 -35.15
CA ASP A 139 7.16 10.58 -34.36
C ASP A 139 6.28 11.36 -35.36
N ASP A 140 5.03 10.91 -35.53
CA ASP A 140 4.12 11.44 -36.56
C ASP A 140 3.49 12.78 -36.12
N ASP A 141 3.24 12.94 -34.82
CA ASP A 141 2.62 14.14 -34.24
C ASP A 141 3.64 15.23 -33.85
N ASN A 142 4.94 14.92 -33.93
CA ASN A 142 6.09 15.77 -33.59
C ASN A 142 6.08 16.23 -32.12
N ASN A 143 5.60 15.39 -31.21
CA ASN A 143 5.58 15.68 -29.77
C ASN A 143 6.91 15.33 -29.05
N GLY A 144 7.84 14.67 -29.75
CA GLY A 144 9.14 14.24 -29.25
C GLY A 144 9.21 12.78 -28.80
N TYR A 145 8.14 11.99 -29.00
CA TYR A 145 8.03 10.58 -28.63
C TYR A 145 7.65 9.74 -29.84
N ILE A 146 8.46 8.72 -30.14
CA ILE A 146 8.25 7.86 -31.31
C ILE A 146 7.23 6.76 -30.97
N ASP A 147 6.17 6.59 -31.76
CA ASP A 147 5.17 5.53 -31.61
C ASP A 147 4.45 5.52 -30.23
N ASP A 148 4.08 6.68 -29.67
CA ASP A 148 3.46 6.80 -28.33
C ASP A 148 1.95 6.48 -28.28
N ILE A 149 1.55 5.38 -28.94
CA ILE A 149 0.16 4.97 -29.21
C ILE A 149 -0.75 4.93 -27.97
N HIS A 150 -0.24 4.51 -26.82
CA HIS A 150 -1.01 4.38 -25.58
C HIS A 150 -0.44 5.22 -24.42
N GLY A 151 0.40 6.21 -24.76
CA GLY A 151 1.20 6.99 -23.82
C GLY A 151 2.68 6.62 -23.88
N TRP A 152 3.44 7.12 -22.91
CA TRP A 152 4.90 7.11 -22.97
C TRP A 152 5.57 6.61 -21.68
N ASN A 153 6.73 5.96 -21.84
CA ASN A 153 7.61 5.59 -20.74
C ASN A 153 8.75 6.61 -20.57
N PHE A 154 8.62 7.50 -19.59
CA PHE A 154 9.59 8.56 -19.32
C PHE A 154 10.89 8.10 -18.63
N ILE A 155 10.90 6.89 -18.07
CA ILE A 155 12.13 6.34 -17.46
C ILE A 155 12.98 5.67 -18.55
N GLY A 156 12.33 5.21 -19.62
CA GLY A 156 12.97 4.52 -20.71
C GLY A 156 13.79 5.41 -21.64
N GLY A 157 14.69 4.80 -22.40
CA GLY A 157 15.43 5.48 -23.45
C GLY A 157 14.51 5.86 -24.63
N PRO A 158 14.98 6.76 -25.53
CA PRO A 158 14.24 7.14 -26.75
C PRO A 158 13.91 5.97 -27.68
N ASP A 159 14.57 4.83 -27.49
CA ASP A 159 14.41 3.57 -28.20
C ASP A 159 13.34 2.66 -27.56
N GLY A 160 12.59 3.14 -26.56
CA GLY A 160 11.63 2.34 -25.80
C GLY A 160 12.27 1.37 -24.80
N SER A 161 13.59 1.47 -24.57
CA SER A 161 14.27 0.64 -23.57
C SER A 161 13.68 0.89 -22.18
N GLN A 162 13.35 -0.16 -21.44
CA GLN A 162 12.77 -0.02 -20.11
C GLN A 162 13.87 -0.02 -19.04
N VAL A 163 13.92 1.03 -18.22
CA VAL A 163 14.69 0.99 -16.97
C VAL A 163 13.87 0.20 -15.96
N THR A 164 14.23 -1.07 -15.80
CA THR A 164 13.55 -2.01 -14.89
C THR A 164 13.98 -1.85 -13.44
N THR A 165 14.96 -0.98 -13.15
CA THR A 165 15.57 -0.86 -11.82
C THR A 165 15.42 0.53 -11.23
N ASP A 166 14.91 0.57 -10.01
CA ASP A 166 14.91 1.77 -9.19
C ASP A 166 16.31 2.08 -8.66
N THR A 167 16.63 3.38 -8.51
CA THR A 167 17.83 3.79 -7.78
C THR A 167 17.61 3.55 -6.29
N LYS A 168 17.98 2.36 -5.81
CA LYS A 168 17.86 1.97 -4.41
C LYS A 168 18.59 2.94 -3.47
N ALA A 169 18.06 3.08 -2.25
CA ALA A 169 18.69 3.92 -1.22
C ALA A 169 20.14 3.51 -0.94
N VAL A 170 20.45 2.20 -1.00
CA VAL A 170 21.80 1.65 -0.83
C VAL A 170 22.75 2.18 -1.90
N THR A 171 22.35 2.14 -3.18
CA THR A 171 23.13 2.68 -4.30
C THR A 171 23.40 4.18 -4.14
N ARG A 172 22.40 4.95 -3.70
CA ARG A 172 22.55 6.39 -3.46
C ARG A 172 23.54 6.69 -2.32
N GLU A 173 23.46 5.96 -1.20
CA GLU A 173 24.39 6.12 -0.09
C GLU A 173 25.80 5.67 -0.48
N TYR A 174 25.95 4.54 -1.18
CA TYR A 174 27.25 4.08 -1.68
C TYR A 174 27.92 5.13 -2.57
N ALA A 175 27.19 5.67 -3.57
CA ALA A 175 27.68 6.70 -4.46
C ALA A 175 28.06 8.00 -3.71
N ARG A 176 27.28 8.38 -2.69
CA ARG A 176 27.57 9.54 -1.82
C ARG A 176 28.89 9.34 -1.07
N TYR A 177 29.09 8.20 -0.41
CA TYR A 177 30.32 7.93 0.33
C TYR A 177 31.54 7.77 -0.58
N LYS A 178 31.39 7.14 -1.75
CA LYS A 178 32.46 7.08 -2.76
C LYS A 178 32.92 8.47 -3.19
N LYS A 179 31.99 9.41 -3.39
CA LYS A 179 32.31 10.81 -3.69
C LYS A 179 33.04 11.50 -2.52
N LEU A 180 32.62 11.28 -1.28
CA LEU A 180 33.27 11.84 -0.09
C LEU A 180 34.70 11.32 0.11
N VAL A 181 34.92 10.03 -0.12
CA VAL A 181 36.26 9.42 -0.06
C VAL A 181 37.14 9.96 -1.20
N ALA A 182 36.59 10.07 -2.42
CA ALA A 182 37.30 10.62 -3.57
C ALA A 182 37.66 12.11 -3.39
N SER A 183 36.86 12.88 -2.64
CA SER A 183 37.18 14.27 -2.31
C SER A 183 38.24 14.42 -1.21
N GLY A 184 38.76 13.31 -0.67
CA GLY A 184 39.78 13.32 0.39
C GLY A 184 39.24 13.66 1.77
N THR A 185 37.93 13.58 1.99
CA THR A 185 37.30 13.86 3.29
C THR A 185 37.56 12.71 4.25
N THR A 186 38.11 12.99 5.43
CA THR A 186 38.30 11.98 6.48
C THR A 186 36.96 11.60 7.11
N LEU A 187 36.64 10.31 7.09
CA LEU A 187 35.44 9.76 7.72
C LEU A 187 35.70 9.43 9.20
N SER A 188 34.73 9.66 10.08
CA SER A 188 34.78 9.15 11.47
C SER A 188 34.72 7.62 11.50
N GLU A 189 35.16 6.98 12.59
CA GLU A 189 35.06 5.51 12.74
C GLU A 189 33.62 5.00 12.54
N THR A 190 32.64 5.74 13.06
CA THR A 190 31.21 5.42 12.88
C THR A 190 30.77 5.52 11.43
N GLN A 191 31.25 6.53 10.70
CA GLN A 191 30.96 6.71 9.27
C GLN A 191 31.66 5.67 8.40
N LEU A 192 32.89 5.29 8.75
CA LEU A 192 33.66 4.25 8.06
C LEU A 192 32.95 2.89 8.20
N LYS A 193 32.54 2.53 9.42
CA LYS A 193 31.80 1.30 9.67
C LYS A 193 30.47 1.27 8.90
N TYR A 194 29.71 2.37 8.93
CA TYR A 194 28.48 2.48 8.14
C TYR A 194 28.75 2.35 6.65
N PHE A 195 29.81 2.98 6.14
CA PHE A 195 30.18 2.87 4.73
C PHE A 195 30.51 1.43 4.32
N GLN A 196 31.25 0.69 5.16
CA GLN A 196 31.52 -0.74 4.93
C GLN A 196 30.23 -1.57 4.88
N GLU A 197 29.29 -1.34 5.81
CA GLU A 197 27.98 -2.02 5.81
C GLU A 197 27.13 -1.67 4.56
N VAL A 198 27.28 -0.45 4.02
CA VAL A 198 26.62 -0.04 2.77
C VAL A 198 27.29 -0.71 1.57
N GLU A 199 28.61 -0.77 1.53
CA GLU A 199 29.38 -1.43 0.47
C GLU A 199 29.09 -2.94 0.40
N GLU A 200 29.01 -3.62 1.54
CA GLU A 200 28.64 -5.04 1.60
C GLU A 200 27.22 -5.28 1.07
N ARG A 201 26.24 -4.48 1.53
CA ARG A 201 24.86 -4.56 1.04
C ARG A 201 24.76 -4.29 -0.45
N TYR A 202 25.46 -3.28 -0.94
CA TYR A 202 25.50 -2.95 -2.37
C TYR A 202 26.04 -4.13 -3.20
N ASN A 203 27.14 -4.74 -2.77
CA ASN A 203 27.74 -5.88 -3.47
C ASN A 203 26.83 -7.12 -3.43
N GLN A 204 26.14 -7.36 -2.31
CA GLN A 204 25.13 -8.43 -2.21
C GLN A 204 23.98 -8.21 -3.18
N GLU A 205 23.43 -6.99 -3.23
CA GLU A 205 22.33 -6.66 -4.14
C GLU A 205 22.71 -6.79 -5.62
N ILE A 206 23.92 -6.37 -6.01
CA ILE A 206 24.43 -6.59 -7.36
C ILE A 206 24.54 -8.08 -7.68
N THR A 207 25.09 -8.86 -6.75
CA THR A 207 25.27 -10.30 -6.96
C THR A 207 23.93 -11.02 -7.09
N GLU A 208 22.95 -10.66 -6.27
CA GLU A 208 21.58 -11.17 -6.35
C GLU A 208 20.90 -10.75 -7.65
N TYR A 209 21.11 -9.52 -8.10
CA TYR A 209 20.60 -9.02 -9.38
C TYR A 209 21.16 -9.82 -10.55
N ASP A 210 22.49 -9.97 -10.63
CA ASP A 210 23.15 -10.72 -11.70
C ASP A 210 22.68 -12.18 -11.73
N PHE A 211 22.45 -12.79 -10.56
CA PHE A 211 21.94 -14.15 -10.43
C PHE A 211 20.47 -14.30 -10.88
N ASN A 212 19.59 -13.39 -10.45
CA ASN A 212 18.17 -13.44 -10.82
C ASN A 212 17.96 -13.15 -12.32
N TYR A 213 18.71 -12.20 -12.88
CA TYR A 213 18.70 -11.92 -14.31
C TYR A 213 19.11 -13.15 -15.12
N TRP A 214 20.17 -13.85 -14.70
CA TRP A 214 20.60 -15.10 -15.35
C TRP A 214 19.49 -16.17 -15.35
N LEU A 215 18.81 -16.38 -14.22
CA LEU A 215 17.71 -17.35 -14.10
C LEU A 215 16.48 -17.02 -14.97
N GLU A 216 16.16 -15.75 -15.15
CA GLU A 216 15.04 -15.34 -16.01
C GLU A 216 15.35 -15.54 -17.49
N THR A 217 16.61 -15.37 -17.90
CA THR A 217 17.02 -15.59 -19.30
C THR A 217 17.06 -17.07 -19.71
N GLU A 218 17.28 -18.01 -18.79
CA GLU A 218 17.22 -19.46 -19.09
C GLU A 218 15.79 -20.03 -19.16
N LYS A 219 14.78 -19.29 -18.67
CA LYS A 219 13.38 -19.73 -18.65
C LYS A 219 12.56 -19.28 -19.87
N LYS A 220 13.14 -18.46 -20.75
CA LYS A 220 12.54 -18.06 -22.04
C LYS A 220 13.09 -18.92 -23.16
#